data_AF-A0ABD6PUQ3-F1
#
_entry.id   AF-A0ABD6PUQ3-F1
#
_cell.length_a   1.000
_cell.length_b   1.000
_cell.length_c   1.000
_cell.angle_alpha   90.00
_cell.angle_beta   90.00
_cell.angle_gamma   90.00
#
_symmetry.space_group_name_H-M   'P 1'
#
loop_
_entity.id
_entity.type
_entity.pdbx_description
1 polymer ?
#
loop_
_entity_poly.entity_id
_entity_poly.type
_entity_poly.pdbx_seq_one_letter_code
_entity_poly.pdbx_strand_id
1 'polypeptide(L)'
;MLEDFGVNPGKEEVLAETRNFIDTMYMLCRHPDPAMGLGAMCLGAEAIVPQLYSDLLAGFVALGIEKTSLTFLTLHIECDDGHADTMRTIMRQIAARDPGAAVRMVTAGDIALSARERFLDRLHLEIEQPGSVDELGLHGRVRAEYPSDRTELLSVMR
;
A
#
# COMPACT_ATOMS: atom_id res chain seq x y z
N MET A 1 -0.18 9.28 -16.09
CA MET A 1 0.01 9.63 -14.68
C MET A 1 1.46 9.97 -14.37
N LEU A 2 2.40 9.02 -14.25
CA LEU A 2 3.78 9.35 -13.85
C LEU A 2 4.49 10.33 -14.81
N GLU A 3 4.30 10.14 -16.12
CA GLU A 3 4.83 11.05 -17.15
C GLU A 3 4.23 12.47 -17.05
N ASP A 4 2.98 12.61 -16.58
CA ASP A 4 2.32 13.90 -16.38
C ASP A 4 2.98 14.70 -15.24
N PHE A 5 3.73 14.01 -14.37
CA PHE A 5 4.55 14.60 -13.31
C PHE A 5 6.05 14.64 -13.67
N GLY A 6 6.41 14.36 -14.93
CA GLY A 6 7.81 14.38 -15.39
C GLY A 6 8.66 13.20 -14.91
N VAL A 7 8.05 12.17 -14.30
CA VAL A 7 8.74 11.00 -13.77
C VAL A 7 8.89 9.94 -14.86
N ASN A 8 10.12 9.43 -15.07
CA ASN A 8 10.38 8.35 -16.01
C ASN A 8 10.82 7.08 -15.27
N PRO A 9 9.95 6.06 -15.14
CA PRO A 9 10.25 4.86 -14.36
C PRO A 9 11.51 4.09 -14.81
N GLY A 10 11.91 4.22 -16.07
CA GLY A 10 13.12 3.57 -16.60
C GLY A 10 14.42 4.31 -16.28
N LYS A 11 14.34 5.52 -15.71
CA LYS A 11 15.48 6.37 -15.39
C LYS A 11 15.61 6.68 -13.91
N GLU A 12 14.53 6.56 -13.15
CA GLU A 12 14.56 6.80 -11.71
C GLU A 12 15.31 5.68 -10.96
N GLU A 13 16.05 6.07 -9.93
CA GLU A 13 16.61 5.12 -8.98
C GLU A 13 15.50 4.58 -8.07
N VAL A 14 15.45 3.26 -7.92
CA VAL A 14 14.48 2.62 -7.02
C VAL A 14 15.12 2.45 -5.64
N LEU A 15 14.51 3.10 -4.64
CA LEU A 15 14.91 2.96 -3.23
C LEU A 15 14.95 1.49 -2.79
N ALA A 16 15.86 1.17 -1.88
CA ALA A 16 16.07 -0.20 -1.41
C ALA A 16 14.80 -0.77 -0.75
N GLU A 17 14.05 0.06 -0.04
CA GLU A 17 12.81 -0.27 0.66
C GLU A 17 11.67 -0.51 -0.34
N THR A 18 11.60 0.27 -1.43
CA THR A 18 10.68 0.00 -2.55
C THR A 18 10.99 -1.36 -3.19
N ARG A 19 12.28 -1.66 -3.43
CA ARG A 19 12.70 -2.96 -3.96
C ARG A 19 12.39 -4.10 -2.99
N ASN A 20 12.63 -3.91 -1.69
CA ASN A 20 12.29 -4.89 -0.66
C ASN A 20 10.80 -5.20 -0.66
N PHE A 21 9.94 -4.20 -0.80
CA PHE A 21 8.50 -4.40 -0.85
C PHE A 21 8.09 -5.21 -2.10
N ILE A 22 8.61 -4.85 -3.27
CA ILE A 22 8.37 -5.57 -4.53
C ILE A 22 8.81 -7.04 -4.40
N ASP A 23 10.05 -7.28 -3.96
CA ASP A 23 10.60 -8.63 -3.83
C ASP A 23 9.83 -9.47 -2.81
N THR A 24 9.39 -8.85 -1.70
CA THR A 24 8.58 -9.51 -0.67
C THR A 24 7.24 -9.96 -1.25
N MET A 25 6.54 -9.09 -1.98
CA MET A 25 5.27 -9.45 -2.63
C MET A 25 5.47 -10.58 -3.65
N TYR A 26 6.52 -10.52 -4.47
CA TYR A 26 6.84 -11.60 -5.42
C TYR A 26 7.14 -12.92 -4.72
N MET A 27 7.93 -12.89 -3.64
CA MET A 27 8.27 -14.08 -2.87
C MET A 27 7.01 -14.73 -2.28
N LEU A 28 6.14 -13.94 -1.65
CA LEU A 28 4.90 -14.45 -1.04
C LEU A 28 3.93 -15.00 -2.11
N CYS A 29 3.76 -14.29 -3.23
CA CYS A 29 2.84 -14.69 -4.29
C CYS A 29 3.34 -15.87 -5.13
N ARG A 30 4.65 -16.14 -5.16
CA ARG A 30 5.25 -17.30 -5.84
C ARG A 30 5.48 -18.49 -4.91
N HIS A 31 5.13 -18.35 -3.63
CA HIS A 31 5.33 -19.42 -2.67
C HIS A 31 4.46 -20.65 -3.06
N PRO A 32 4.97 -21.89 -2.92
CA PRO A 32 4.22 -23.10 -3.29
C PRO A 32 2.93 -23.31 -2.52
N ASP A 33 2.86 -22.80 -1.29
CA ASP A 33 1.63 -22.77 -0.50
C ASP A 33 0.76 -21.56 -0.88
N PRO A 34 -0.43 -21.77 -1.48
CA PRO A 34 -1.31 -20.69 -1.92
C PRO A 34 -1.83 -19.82 -0.76
N ALA A 35 -1.83 -20.32 0.47
CA ALA A 35 -2.18 -19.53 1.65
C ALA A 35 -1.25 -18.30 1.80
N MET A 36 0.02 -18.42 1.43
CA MET A 36 0.97 -17.33 1.55
C MET A 36 0.65 -16.20 0.56
N GLY A 37 0.47 -16.53 -0.72
CA GLY A 37 0.13 -15.56 -1.74
C GLY A 37 -1.24 -14.91 -1.51
N LEU A 38 -2.25 -15.71 -1.14
CA LEU A 38 -3.59 -15.20 -0.87
C LEU A 38 -3.62 -14.26 0.34
N GLY A 39 -2.90 -14.61 1.42
CA GLY A 39 -2.76 -13.74 2.59
C GLY A 39 -2.11 -12.40 2.26
N ALA A 40 -1.01 -12.44 1.50
CA ALA A 40 -0.28 -11.25 1.06
C ALA A 40 -1.14 -10.32 0.17
N MET A 41 -1.81 -10.88 -0.84
CA MET A 41 -2.67 -10.13 -1.75
C MET A 41 -3.89 -9.55 -1.04
N CYS A 42 -4.62 -10.38 -0.29
CA CYS A 42 -5.85 -9.93 0.34
C CYS A 42 -5.57 -8.91 1.45
N LEU A 43 -4.69 -9.24 2.40
CA LEU A 43 -4.52 -8.44 3.62
C LEU A 43 -3.47 -7.33 3.43
N GLY A 44 -2.42 -7.57 2.63
CA GLY A 44 -1.32 -6.63 2.40
C GLY A 44 -1.51 -5.70 1.19
N ALA A 45 -2.53 -5.93 0.37
CA ALA A 45 -2.85 -5.09 -0.79
C ALA A 45 -4.34 -4.77 -0.88
N GLU A 46 -5.18 -5.67 -1.41
CA GLU A 46 -6.57 -5.35 -1.81
C GLU A 46 -7.41 -4.79 -0.64
N ALA A 47 -7.26 -5.31 0.57
CA ALA A 47 -8.04 -4.84 1.72
C ALA A 47 -7.70 -3.42 2.19
N ILE A 48 -6.54 -2.87 1.82
CA ILE A 48 -6.04 -1.60 2.35
C ILE A 48 -5.79 -0.54 1.26
N VAL A 49 -5.57 -0.97 0.01
CA VAL A 49 -5.21 -0.08 -1.10
C VAL A 49 -6.28 0.98 -1.38
N PRO A 50 -7.60 0.70 -1.36
CA PRO A 50 -8.60 1.73 -1.59
C PRO A 50 -8.52 2.90 -0.61
N GLN A 51 -8.32 2.62 0.68
CA GLN A 51 -8.17 3.66 1.70
C GLN A 51 -6.86 4.43 1.49
N LEU A 52 -5.73 3.71 1.35
CA LEU A 52 -4.43 4.33 1.11
C LEU A 52 -4.43 5.24 -0.12
N TYR A 53 -5.03 4.79 -1.22
CA TYR A 53 -5.10 5.56 -2.46
C TYR A 53 -6.07 6.74 -2.35
N SER A 54 -7.12 6.63 -1.54
CA SER A 54 -8.02 7.75 -1.24
C SER A 54 -7.28 8.88 -0.53
N ASP A 55 -6.40 8.54 0.42
CA ASP A 55 -5.59 9.53 1.13
C ASP A 55 -4.58 10.22 0.20
N LEU A 56 -3.92 9.45 -0.68
CA LEU A 56 -3.02 10.00 -1.71
C LEU A 56 -3.77 10.91 -2.69
N LEU A 57 -4.95 10.48 -3.17
CA LEU A 57 -5.80 11.26 -4.06
C LEU A 57 -6.20 12.58 -3.40
N ALA A 58 -6.61 12.55 -2.12
CA ALA A 58 -6.95 13.74 -1.36
C ALA A 58 -5.77 14.71 -1.25
N GLY A 59 -4.56 14.18 -0.99
CA GLY A 59 -3.31 14.97 -0.97
C GLY A 59 -3.05 15.68 -2.30
N PHE A 60 -3.07 14.96 -3.43
CA PHE A 60 -2.86 15.57 -4.75
C PHE A 60 -3.91 16.62 -5.10
N VAL A 61 -5.19 16.36 -4.81
CA VAL A 61 -6.28 17.32 -5.06
C VAL A 61 -6.13 18.57 -4.19
N ALA A 62 -5.69 18.44 -2.94
CA ALA A 62 -5.42 19.60 -2.08
C ALA A 62 -4.29 20.49 -2.61
N LEU A 63 -3.40 19.95 -3.45
CA LEU A 63 -2.35 20.68 -4.17
C LEU A 63 -2.82 21.27 -5.51
N GLY A 64 -4.10 21.13 -5.86
CA GLY A 64 -4.68 21.65 -7.10
C GLY A 64 -4.48 20.76 -8.33
N ILE A 65 -4.09 19.50 -8.13
CA ILE A 65 -3.98 18.54 -9.24
C ILE A 65 -5.37 18.03 -9.62
N GLU A 66 -5.72 18.15 -10.90
CA GLU A 66 -6.98 17.68 -11.44
C GLU A 66 -7.10 16.15 -11.35
N LYS A 67 -8.28 15.66 -10.94
CA LYS A 67 -8.54 14.21 -10.77
C LYS A 67 -8.32 13.41 -12.06
N THR A 68 -8.52 14.03 -13.22
CA THR A 68 -8.28 13.39 -14.53
C THR A 68 -6.83 12.98 -14.72
N SER A 69 -5.87 13.71 -14.13
CA SER A 69 -4.45 13.34 -14.14
C SER A 69 -4.11 12.22 -13.14
N LEU A 70 -5.06 11.89 -12.26
CA LEU A 70 -4.95 10.89 -11.19
C LEU A 70 -5.82 9.65 -11.50
N THR A 71 -6.06 9.38 -12.79
CA THR A 71 -6.94 8.28 -13.26
C THR A 71 -6.55 6.92 -12.67
N PHE A 72 -5.25 6.66 -12.46
CA PHE A 72 -4.82 5.40 -11.83
C PHE A 72 -5.36 5.23 -10.41
N LEU A 73 -5.31 6.27 -9.58
CA LEU A 73 -5.81 6.21 -8.20
C LEU A 73 -7.34 6.10 -8.18
N THR A 74 -8.03 6.94 -8.96
CA THR A 74 -9.50 6.95 -9.01
C THR A 74 -10.05 5.61 -9.50
N LEU A 75 -9.46 4.99 -10.52
CA LEU A 75 -9.86 3.66 -10.97
C LEU A 75 -9.70 2.60 -9.87
N HIS A 76 -8.62 2.60 -9.11
CA HIS A 76 -8.41 1.60 -8.05
C HIS A 76 -9.27 1.85 -6.80
N ILE A 77 -9.78 3.07 -6.60
CA ILE A 77 -10.73 3.37 -5.52
C ILE A 77 -12.16 3.02 -5.95
N GLU A 78 -12.55 3.41 -7.17
CA GLU A 78 -13.92 3.31 -7.67
C GLU A 78 -14.23 1.95 -8.31
N CYS A 79 -13.21 1.25 -8.84
CA CYS A 79 -13.36 -0.04 -9.51
C CYS A 79 -12.82 -1.24 -8.72
N ASP A 80 -12.28 -1.06 -7.50
CA ASP A 80 -12.05 -2.21 -6.61
C ASP A 80 -13.41 -2.65 -6.04
N ASP A 81 -14.04 -3.55 -6.79
CA ASP A 81 -15.44 -3.96 -6.72
C ASP A 81 -15.67 -5.18 -5.81
N GLY A 82 -14.91 -5.26 -4.71
CA GLY A 82 -15.01 -6.36 -3.75
C GLY A 82 -14.01 -7.48 -4.00
N HIS A 83 -12.86 -7.19 -4.62
CA HIS A 83 -11.76 -8.15 -4.72
C HIS A 83 -11.36 -8.68 -3.35
N ALA A 84 -11.17 -7.77 -2.37
CA ALA A 84 -10.85 -8.16 -1.00
C ALA A 84 -11.91 -9.10 -0.40
N ASP A 85 -13.20 -8.87 -0.66
CA ASP A 85 -14.28 -9.70 -0.13
C ASP A 85 -14.35 -11.08 -0.80
N THR A 86 -14.09 -11.13 -2.10
CA THR A 86 -13.93 -12.38 -2.85
C THR A 86 -12.76 -13.17 -2.29
N MET A 87 -11.59 -12.53 -2.10
CA MET A 87 -10.42 -13.17 -1.52
C MET A 87 -10.69 -13.66 -0.09
N ARG A 88 -11.33 -12.85 0.78
CA ARG A 88 -11.73 -13.27 2.13
C ARG A 88 -12.66 -14.48 2.11
N THR A 89 -13.56 -14.57 1.12
CA THR A 89 -14.42 -15.74 0.95
C THR A 89 -13.61 -17.00 0.65
N ILE A 90 -12.62 -16.90 -0.24
CA ILE A 90 -11.69 -18.00 -0.56
C ILE A 90 -10.86 -18.37 0.67
N MET A 91 -10.33 -17.38 1.40
CA MET A 91 -9.56 -17.59 2.63
C MET A 91 -10.37 -18.39 3.66
N ARG A 92 -11.65 -18.03 3.89
CA ARG A 92 -12.54 -18.78 4.80
C ARG A 92 -12.74 -20.22 4.35
N GLN A 93 -12.90 -20.46 3.05
CA GLN A 93 -13.07 -21.82 2.50
C GLN A 93 -11.80 -22.67 2.68
N ILE A 94 -10.62 -22.08 2.49
CA ILE A 94 -9.33 -22.75 2.72
C ILE A 94 -9.16 -23.06 4.22
N ALA A 95 -9.40 -22.07 5.09
CA ALA A 95 -9.27 -22.22 6.53
C ALA A 95 -10.22 -23.27 7.12
N ALA A 96 -11.43 -23.41 6.54
CA ALA A 96 -12.37 -24.46 6.95
C ALA A 96 -11.87 -25.88 6.67
N ARG A 97 -10.99 -26.05 5.67
CA ARG A 97 -10.39 -27.34 5.30
C ARG A 97 -9.05 -27.58 5.98
N ASP A 98 -8.27 -26.52 6.17
CA ASP A 98 -7.01 -26.51 6.90
C ASP A 98 -6.99 -25.32 7.85
N PRO A 99 -7.34 -25.51 9.14
CA PRO A 99 -7.28 -24.43 10.13
C PRO A 99 -5.91 -23.78 10.27
N GLY A 100 -4.82 -24.52 9.98
CA GLY A 100 -3.46 -23.99 9.99
C GLY A 100 -3.21 -22.98 8.87
N ALA A 101 -3.97 -23.04 7.76
CA ALA A 101 -3.84 -22.08 6.66
C ALA A 101 -4.22 -20.67 7.09
N ALA A 102 -5.13 -20.51 8.05
CA ALA A 102 -5.50 -19.20 8.58
C ALA A 102 -4.29 -18.47 9.17
N VAL A 103 -3.48 -19.18 9.96
CA VAL A 103 -2.25 -18.64 10.55
C VAL A 103 -1.29 -18.21 9.44
N ARG A 104 -1.07 -19.05 8.44
CA ARG A 104 -0.14 -18.77 7.33
C ARG A 104 -0.59 -17.58 6.48
N MET A 105 -1.89 -17.46 6.20
CA MET A 105 -2.46 -16.30 5.49
C MET A 105 -2.27 -15.00 6.29
N VAL A 106 -2.54 -15.02 7.59
CA VAL A 106 -2.34 -13.84 8.46
C VAL A 106 -0.86 -13.46 8.53
N THR A 107 0.02 -14.43 8.73
CA THR A 107 1.48 -14.20 8.75
C THR A 107 1.97 -13.61 7.43
N ALA A 108 1.50 -14.12 6.29
CA ALA A 108 1.88 -13.56 4.99
C ALA A 108 1.39 -12.13 4.80
N GLY A 109 0.15 -11.83 5.23
CA GLY A 109 -0.39 -10.48 5.25
C GLY A 109 0.46 -9.53 6.10
N ASP A 110 0.84 -9.94 7.30
CA ASP A 110 1.67 -9.15 8.22
C ASP A 110 3.07 -8.86 7.66
N ILE A 111 3.69 -9.85 7.01
CA ILE A 111 4.98 -9.67 6.31
C ILE A 111 4.84 -8.64 5.19
N ALA A 112 3.79 -8.72 4.38
CA ALA A 112 3.53 -7.78 3.29
C ALA A 112 3.27 -6.35 3.80
N LEU A 113 2.47 -6.21 4.85
CA LEU A 113 2.19 -4.93 5.51
C LEU A 113 3.46 -4.31 6.11
N SER A 114 4.28 -5.11 6.80
CA SER A 114 5.55 -4.64 7.35
C SER A 114 6.52 -4.16 6.27
N ALA A 115 6.54 -4.81 5.10
CA ALA A 115 7.36 -4.36 3.98
C ALA A 115 6.83 -3.05 3.35
N ARG A 116 5.50 -2.91 3.29
CA ARG A 116 4.85 -1.67 2.85
C ARG A 116 5.09 -0.51 3.83
N GLU A 117 5.03 -0.76 5.13
CA GLU A 117 5.32 0.23 6.18
C GLU A 117 6.74 0.79 5.98
N ARG A 118 7.75 -0.08 5.85
CA ARG A 118 9.14 0.35 5.56
C ARG A 118 9.26 1.17 4.28
N PHE A 119 8.50 0.83 3.25
CA PHE A 119 8.45 1.60 2.01
C PHE A 119 7.86 3.00 2.24
N LEU A 120 6.75 3.12 2.97
CA LEU A 120 6.11 4.40 3.27
C LEU A 120 6.95 5.27 4.22
N ASP A 121 7.55 4.67 5.25
CA ASP A 121 8.48 5.33 6.16
C ASP A 121 9.65 5.93 5.39
N ARG A 122 10.20 5.16 4.44
CA ARG A 122 11.29 5.66 3.63
C ARG A 122 10.87 6.84 2.76
N LEU A 123 9.70 6.74 2.11
CA LEU A 123 9.16 7.86 1.32
C LEU A 123 8.98 9.12 2.18
N HIS A 124 8.47 8.97 3.40
CA HIS A 124 8.32 10.09 4.32
C HIS A 124 9.66 10.74 4.64
N LEU A 125 10.69 9.94 4.96
CA LEU A 125 12.03 10.45 5.22
C LEU A 125 12.64 11.21 4.03
N GLU A 126 12.44 10.73 2.80
CA GLU A 126 12.90 11.45 1.59
C GLU A 126 12.24 12.84 1.45
N ILE A 127 10.97 12.98 1.84
CA ILE A 127 10.25 14.26 1.84
C ILE A 127 10.76 15.20 2.95
N GLU A 128 11.19 14.67 4.08
CA GLU A 128 11.70 15.47 5.21
C GLU A 128 13.17 15.90 5.06
N GLN A 129 13.93 15.35 4.11
CA GLN A 129 15.33 15.74 3.92
C GLN A 129 15.46 17.20 3.43
N PRO A 130 16.42 17.98 3.98
CA PRO A 130 16.69 19.34 3.50
C PRO A 130 17.10 19.33 2.01
N GLY A 131 16.30 19.99 1.16
CA GLY A 131 16.56 20.16 -0.28
C GLY A 131 15.65 19.37 -1.22
N SER A 132 14.83 18.42 -0.75
CA SER A 132 13.89 17.67 -1.61
C SER A 132 12.60 18.43 -1.95
N VAL A 133 12.27 19.45 -1.15
CA VAL A 133 11.02 20.23 -1.26
C VAL A 133 11.17 21.56 -2.02
N ASP A 134 12.40 21.95 -2.33
CA ASP A 134 12.73 23.28 -2.89
C ASP A 134 12.38 23.41 -4.39
N GLU A 135 12.28 22.30 -5.14
CA GLU A 135 11.92 22.34 -6.56
C GLU A 135 10.40 22.44 -6.83
N LEU A 136 9.57 22.07 -5.85
CA LEU A 136 8.09 22.07 -5.99
C LEU A 136 7.41 23.23 -5.25
N GLY A 137 8.17 24.10 -4.55
CA GLY A 137 7.62 25.28 -3.87
C GLY A 137 6.61 24.98 -2.75
N LEU A 138 6.65 23.76 -2.18
CA LEU A 138 5.66 23.26 -1.22
C LEU A 138 5.93 23.64 0.24
N HIS A 139 6.93 24.48 0.50
CA HIS A 139 7.22 24.93 1.86
C HIS A 139 6.11 25.88 2.37
N GLY A 140 5.21 25.33 3.20
CA GLY A 140 4.28 26.14 3.99
C GLY A 140 2.96 25.49 4.41
N ARG A 141 2.58 24.31 3.90
CA ARG A 141 1.29 23.71 4.25
C ARG A 141 1.37 22.19 4.31
N VAL A 142 1.21 21.68 5.52
CA VAL A 142 0.90 20.29 5.95
C VAL A 142 1.99 19.76 6.90
N ARG A 143 1.89 20.16 8.17
CA ARG A 143 2.22 19.26 9.27
C ARG A 143 0.92 18.54 9.63
N ALA A 144 0.75 17.32 9.13
CA ALA A 144 -0.27 16.42 9.67
C ALA A 144 0.38 15.67 10.84
N GLU A 145 -0.11 15.90 12.05
CA GLU A 145 0.27 15.11 13.23
C GLU A 145 -0.33 13.71 13.08
N TYR A 146 0.50 12.70 12.86
CA TYR A 146 0.08 11.30 12.89
C TYR A 146 0.12 10.76 14.33
N PRO A 147 -0.94 10.09 14.81
CA PRO A 147 -0.94 9.46 16.12
C PRO A 147 0.02 8.26 16.13
N SER A 148 0.86 8.19 17.17
CA SER A 148 2.00 7.28 17.31
C SER A 148 1.67 5.95 18.01
N ASP A 149 0.40 5.61 18.19
CA ASP A 149 -0.01 4.48 19.03
C ASP A 149 -0.47 3.25 18.22
N ARG A 150 0.28 2.14 18.36
CA ARG A 150 0.04 0.81 17.77
C ARG A 150 -1.27 0.14 18.22
N THR A 151 -1.98 0.69 19.21
CA THR A 151 -3.16 0.06 19.82
C THR A 151 -4.41 0.12 18.93
N GLU A 152 -4.52 1.07 17.99
CA GLU A 152 -5.70 1.22 17.12
C GLU A 152 -5.84 0.13 16.04
N LEU A 153 -4.73 -0.47 15.59
CA LEU A 153 -4.73 -1.51 14.55
C LEU A 153 -5.51 -2.78 14.95
N LEU A 154 -5.61 -3.08 16.25
CA LEU A 154 -6.31 -4.27 16.76
C LEU A 154 -7.84 -4.12 16.80
N SER A 155 -8.37 -2.92 16.57
CA SER A 155 -9.83 -2.67 16.57
C SER A 155 -10.51 -3.08 15.26
N VAL A 156 -9.74 -3.23 14.18
CA VAL A 156 -10.22 -3.51 12.82
C VAL A 156 -10.52 -5.01 12.59
N MET A 157 -10.18 -5.88 13.54
CA MET A 157 -10.40 -7.34 13.43
C MET A 157 -11.62 -7.87 14.22
N ARG A 158 -12.60 -7.02 14.53
CA ARG A 158 -13.88 -7.45 15.14
C ARG A 158 -15.02 -7.47 14.15
#